data_AF-A0A090QRP2-F1
#
_entry.id   AF-A0A090QRP2-F1
#
_cell.length_a   1.000
_cell.length_b   1.000
_cell.length_c   1.000
_cell.angle_alpha   90.00
_cell.angle_beta   90.00
_cell.angle_gamma   90.00
#
_symmetry.space_group_name_H-M   'P 1'
#
loop_
_entity.id
_entity.type
_entity.pdbx_description
1 polymer ?
#
loop_
_entity_poly.entity_id
_entity_poly.type
_entity_poly.pdbx_seq_one_letter_code
_entity_poly.pdbx_strand_id
1 'polypeptide(L)'
;MDGETTACWQPAPRKQQSPLESFPLGQLSMRGVMGDNNQLWGLVYTPEGKLIKVREGYYLGLNHGKILKVSPKSIDIEEILPDGEGCWLKRPMKLTLVKQDKAV
;
A
#
# COMPACT_ATOMS: atom_id res chain seq x y z
N MET A 1 13.88 17.21 34.74
CA MET A 1 12.48 16.74 34.59
C MET A 1 12.47 16.00 33.27
N ASP A 2 12.70 14.69 33.28
CA ASP A 2 13.05 13.94 32.08
C ASP A 2 12.32 12.60 32.12
N GLY A 3 11.04 12.62 31.76
CA GLY A 3 10.16 11.46 31.81
C GLY A 3 9.13 11.54 30.70
N GLU A 4 8.91 10.39 30.04
CA GLU A 4 7.94 10.15 28.97
C GLU A 4 8.42 10.55 27.57
N THR A 5 9.44 9.85 27.08
CA THR A 5 9.40 9.38 25.69
C THR A 5 8.10 8.61 25.49
N THR A 6 7.02 9.31 25.12
CA THR A 6 5.87 8.73 24.45
C THR A 6 6.44 7.89 23.32
N ALA A 7 6.46 6.58 23.51
CA ALA A 7 6.89 5.62 22.52
C ALA A 7 5.83 5.58 21.41
N CYS A 8 5.69 6.70 20.69
CA CYS A 8 4.93 6.77 19.46
C CYS A 8 5.51 5.70 18.55
N TRP A 9 4.65 4.76 18.14
CA TRP A 9 5.04 3.69 17.24
C TRP A 9 5.56 4.32 15.94
N GLN A 10 6.87 4.23 15.71
CA GLN A 10 7.51 4.69 14.49
C GLN A 10 7.75 3.50 13.56
N PRO A 11 7.34 3.56 12.28
CA PRO A 11 7.65 2.51 11.34
C PRO A 11 9.17 2.43 11.15
N ALA A 12 9.73 1.22 11.24
CA ALA A 12 11.17 1.01 11.09
C ALA A 12 11.64 1.49 9.70
N PRO A 13 12.82 2.13 9.61
CA PRO A 13 13.38 2.56 8.33
C PRO A 13 13.67 1.34 7.46
N ARG A 14 12.95 1.19 6.34
CA ARG A 14 13.17 0.12 5.37
C ARG A 14 14.14 0.59 4.30
N LYS A 15 15.19 -0.20 4.04
CA LYS A 15 16.13 0.04 2.93
C LYS A 15 15.57 -0.37 1.56
N GLN A 16 14.58 -1.26 1.53
CA GLN A 16 13.93 -1.69 0.30
C GLN A 16 12.68 -0.86 0.09
N GLN A 17 12.81 0.18 -0.73
CA GLN A 17 11.69 0.92 -1.26
C GLN A 17 11.25 0.25 -2.57
N SER A 18 9.96 -0.04 -2.68
CA SER A 18 9.31 -0.49 -3.89
C SER A 18 9.09 0.72 -4.81
N PRO A 19 9.15 0.58 -6.14
CA PRO A 19 8.91 1.71 -7.05
C PRO A 19 7.49 2.30 -6.89
N LEU A 20 6.57 1.52 -6.33
CA LEU A 20 5.21 1.94 -6.02
C LEU A 20 5.12 2.93 -4.84
N GLU A 21 6.16 3.02 -4.01
CA GLU A 21 6.21 3.95 -2.87
C GLU A 21 6.54 5.39 -3.30
N SER A 22 6.91 5.61 -4.56
CA SER A 22 7.07 6.96 -5.14
C SER A 22 5.76 7.55 -5.66
N PHE A 23 4.66 6.79 -5.66
CA PHE A 23 3.37 7.22 -6.19
C PHE A 23 2.30 7.23 -5.10
N PRO A 24 1.34 8.16 -5.13
CA PRO A 24 0.21 8.12 -4.21
C PRO A 24 -0.70 6.92 -4.54
N LEU A 25 -1.24 6.29 -3.50
CA LEU A 25 -2.09 5.10 -3.63
C LEU A 25 -3.30 5.32 -4.56
N GLY A 26 -3.86 6.54 -4.56
CA GLY A 26 -4.97 6.92 -5.43
C GLY A 26 -4.62 7.07 -6.92
N GLN A 27 -3.35 7.20 -7.28
CA GLN A 27 -2.90 7.14 -8.69
C GLN A 27 -2.54 5.72 -9.12
N LEU A 28 -2.33 4.82 -8.16
CA LEU A 28 -2.06 3.42 -8.45
C LEU A 28 -3.37 2.71 -8.78
N SER A 29 -3.35 1.92 -9.84
CA SER A 29 -4.52 1.22 -10.33
C SER A 29 -4.31 -0.30 -10.28
N MET A 30 -5.16 -1.01 -9.53
CA MET A 30 -5.16 -2.48 -9.56
C MET A 30 -5.74 -2.96 -10.89
N ARG A 31 -4.90 -3.56 -11.74
CA ARG A 31 -5.33 -4.14 -13.02
C ARG A 31 -5.78 -5.59 -12.91
N GLY A 32 -5.36 -6.28 -11.85
CA GLY A 32 -5.70 -7.70 -11.66
C GLY A 32 -4.91 -8.35 -10.55
N VAL A 33 -4.98 -9.67 -10.51
CA VAL A 33 -4.05 -10.52 -9.78
C VAL A 33 -3.50 -11.59 -10.72
N MET A 34 -2.33 -12.11 -10.40
CA MET A 34 -1.66 -13.18 -11.10
C MET A 34 -1.13 -14.16 -10.08
N GLY A 35 -1.38 -15.45 -10.27
CA GLY A 35 -0.90 -16.46 -9.35
C GLY A 35 -1.85 -17.63 -9.24
N ASP A 36 -1.44 -18.58 -8.42
CA ASP A 36 -2.20 -19.77 -8.09
C ASP A 36 -2.57 -19.75 -6.60
N ASN A 37 -3.36 -20.72 -6.13
CA ASN A 37 -3.83 -20.82 -4.74
C ASN A 37 -2.72 -20.73 -3.69
N ASN A 38 -1.49 -21.08 -4.05
CA ASN A 38 -0.34 -21.04 -3.14
C ASN A 38 0.42 -19.70 -3.14
N GLN A 39 0.36 -18.91 -4.21
CA GLN A 39 1.08 -17.64 -4.35
C GLN A 39 0.29 -16.69 -5.23
N LEU A 40 -0.47 -15.79 -4.61
CA LEU A 40 -1.28 -14.79 -5.28
C LEU A 40 -0.56 -13.44 -5.31
N TRP A 41 -0.38 -12.89 -6.50
CA TRP A 41 0.29 -11.62 -6.73
C TRP A 41 -0.72 -10.58 -7.22
N GLY A 42 -0.77 -9.41 -6.60
CA GLY A 42 -1.50 -8.27 -7.13
C GLY A 42 -0.75 -7.64 -8.30
N LEU A 43 -1.47 -7.23 -9.34
CA LEU A 43 -0.92 -6.47 -10.46
C LEU A 43 -1.35 -5.01 -10.33
N VAL A 44 -0.39 -4.15 -9.99
CA VAL A 44 -0.58 -2.72 -9.80
C VAL A 44 0.06 -1.97 -10.95
N TYR A 45 -0.71 -1.11 -11.60
CA TYR A 45 -0.24 -0.23 -12.66
C TYR A 45 0.11 1.13 -12.08
N THR A 46 1.31 1.62 -12.39
CA THR A 46 1.74 2.96 -12.03
C THR A 46 1.23 3.98 -13.05
N PRO A 47 1.06 5.25 -12.64
CA PRO A 47 0.75 6.33 -13.58
C PRO A 47 1.84 6.54 -14.65
N GLU A 48 3.08 6.11 -14.39
CA GLU A 48 4.15 6.11 -15.40
C GLU A 48 3.97 5.06 -16.50
N GLY A 49 3.01 4.14 -16.36
CA GLY A 49 2.81 3.03 -17.30
C GLY A 49 3.59 1.76 -16.98
N LYS A 50 4.09 1.60 -15.75
CA LYS A 50 4.78 0.37 -15.32
C LYS A 50 3.81 -0.55 -14.61
N LEU A 51 3.83 -1.83 -14.98
CA LEU A 51 3.11 -2.88 -14.27
C LEU A 51 4.04 -3.52 -13.24
N ILE A 52 3.67 -3.46 -11.96
CA ILE A 52 4.44 -4.02 -10.87
C ILE A 52 3.61 -5.09 -10.17
N LYS A 53 4.23 -6.26 -10.00
CA LYS A 53 3.66 -7.35 -9.22
C LYS A 53 3.95 -7.15 -7.74
N VAL A 54 2.92 -7.28 -6.91
CA VAL A 54 2.97 -7.13 -5.46
C VAL A 54 2.38 -8.36 -4.79
N ARG A 55 2.70 -8.61 -3.53
CA ARG A 55 2.11 -9.71 -2.75
C ARG A 55 1.90 -9.28 -1.30
N GLU A 56 1.30 -10.15 -0.50
CA GLU A 56 1.15 -9.91 0.95
C GLU A 56 2.51 -9.53 1.59
N GLY A 57 2.50 -8.46 2.38
CA GLY A 57 3.70 -7.89 3.00
C GLY A 57 4.48 -6.88 2.14
N TYR A 58 4.09 -6.64 0.88
CA TYR A 58 4.69 -5.57 0.07
C TYR A 58 4.19 -4.18 0.48
N TYR A 59 4.94 -3.16 0.09
CA TYR A 59 4.61 -1.76 0.34
C TYR A 59 4.38 -1.01 -0.97
N LEU A 60 3.41 -0.10 -0.94
CA LEU A 60 3.05 0.78 -2.04
C LEU A 60 2.44 2.08 -1.51
N GLY A 61 2.41 3.13 -2.32
CA GLY A 61 1.90 4.42 -1.88
C GLY A 61 2.97 5.25 -1.16
N LEU A 62 2.83 6.57 -1.23
CA LEU A 62 3.65 7.52 -0.47
C LEU A 62 3.50 7.35 1.06
N ASN A 63 2.36 6.82 1.52
CA ASN A 63 2.04 6.65 2.94
C ASN A 63 2.45 5.28 3.50
N HIS A 64 3.48 4.65 2.94
CA HIS A 64 3.94 3.31 3.36
C HIS A 64 2.81 2.26 3.44
N GLY A 65 1.92 2.26 2.45
CA GLY A 65 0.77 1.34 2.36
C GLY A 65 1.21 -0.11 2.30
N LYS A 66 1.03 -0.84 3.39
CA LYS A 66 1.36 -2.26 3.52
C LYS A 66 0.23 -3.12 2.99
N ILE A 67 0.51 -4.04 2.09
CA ILE A 67 -0.45 -5.06 1.68
C ILE A 67 -0.63 -6.04 2.82
N LEU A 68 -1.84 -6.07 3.38
CA LEU A 68 -2.25 -7.04 4.38
C LEU A 68 -2.65 -8.35 3.72
N LYS A 69 -3.49 -8.27 2.68
CA LYS A 69 -4.02 -9.42 1.96
C LYS A 69 -4.23 -9.11 0.49
N VAL A 70 -3.88 -10.04 -0.39
CA VAL A 70 -4.20 -9.93 -1.82
C VAL A 70 -5.35 -10.87 -2.13
N SER A 71 -6.43 -10.34 -2.69
CA SER A 71 -7.56 -11.12 -3.19
C SER A 71 -7.78 -10.85 -4.68
N PRO A 72 -8.39 -11.79 -5.43
CA PRO A 72 -8.56 -11.64 -6.88
C PRO A 72 -9.43 -10.46 -7.32
N LYS A 73 -10.27 -9.93 -6.42
CA LYS A 73 -11.16 -8.79 -6.69
C LYS A 73 -10.74 -7.50 -5.96
N SER A 74 -9.86 -7.61 -4.97
CA SER A 74 -9.47 -6.49 -4.11
C SER A 74 -8.17 -6.77 -3.36
N ILE A 75 -7.44 -5.73 -3.01
CA ILE A 75 -6.23 -5.80 -2.20
C ILE A 75 -6.49 -5.04 -0.91
N ASP A 76 -6.35 -5.71 0.23
CA ASP A 76 -6.43 -5.09 1.56
C ASP A 76 -5.06 -4.50 1.88
N ILE A 77 -5.04 -3.21 2.20
CA ILE A 77 -3.86 -2.38 2.39
C ILE A 77 -4.00 -1.62 3.71
N GLU A 78 -2.91 -1.39 4.41
CA GLU A 78 -2.85 -0.56 5.61
C GLU A 78 -1.86 0.57 5.36
N GLU A 79 -2.37 1.79 5.18
CA GLU A 79 -1.55 2.99 5.08
C GLU A 79 -1.14 3.50 6.45
N ILE A 80 0.04 4.10 6.53
CA ILE A 80 0.56 4.70 7.75
C ILE A 80 0.59 6.21 7.55
N LEU A 81 -0.26 6.92 8.29
CA LEU A 81 -0.37 8.38 8.22
C LEU A 81 0.25 9.00 9.48
N PRO A 82 1.03 10.08 9.35
CA PRO A 82 1.46 10.86 10.51
C PRO A 82 0.24 11.58 11.09
N ASP A 83 0.06 11.48 12.41
CA ASP A 83 -1.04 12.13 13.15
C ASP A 83 -0.79 13.63 13.36
N GLY A 84 0.43 14.11 13.07
CA GLY A 84 0.85 15.50 13.29
C GLY A 84 1.52 15.71 14.65
N GLU A 85 1.18 14.91 15.66
CA GLU A 85 1.76 14.95 17.02
C GLU A 85 3.02 14.07 17.17
N GLY A 86 3.60 13.60 16.07
CA GLY A 86 4.77 12.69 16.08
C GLY A 86 4.41 11.19 16.21
N CYS A 87 3.13 10.88 16.33
CA CYS A 87 2.59 9.53 16.29
C CYS A 87 2.13 9.14 14.87
N TRP A 88 2.13 7.83 14.59
CA TRP A 88 1.68 7.29 13.31
C TRP A 88 0.41 6.48 13.49
N LEU A 89 -0.58 6.75 12.65
CA LEU A 89 -1.86 6.05 12.60
C LEU A 89 -1.88 5.06 11.45
N LYS A 90 -2.53 3.92 11.66
CA LYS A 90 -2.79 2.93 10.62
C LYS A 90 -4.19 3.13 10.07
N ARG A 91 -4.29 3.33 8.76
CA ARG A 91 -5.56 3.47 8.05
C ARG A 91 -5.79 2.25 7.16
N PRO A 92 -6.81 1.42 7.45
CA PRO A 92 -7.19 0.35 6.55
C PRO A 92 -7.77 0.93 5.26
N MET A 93 -7.24 0.47 4.14
CA MET A 93 -7.59 0.82 2.78
C MET A 93 -7.84 -0.45 1.99
N LYS A 94 -8.74 -0.35 1.00
CA LYS A 94 -9.03 -1.46 0.11
C LYS A 94 -8.94 -0.96 -1.33
N LEU A 95 -8.00 -1.51 -2.07
CA LEU A 95 -7.85 -1.26 -3.50
C LEU A 95 -8.69 -2.29 -4.24
N THR A 96 -9.86 -1.89 -4.69
CA THR A 96 -10.71 -2.74 -5.53
C THR A 96 -10.16 -2.78 -6.94
N LEU A 97 -10.41 -3.87 -7.66
CA LEU A 97 -10.10 -3.95 -9.08
C LEU A 97 -10.80 -2.79 -9.81
N VAL A 98 -10.04 -1.90 -10.45
CA VAL A 98 -10.62 -0.84 -11.30
C VAL A 98 -11.18 -1.50 -12.55
N LYS A 99 -12.45 -1.90 -12.44
CA LYS A 99 -13.30 -2.13 -13.59
C LYS A 99 -13.48 -0.76 -14.23
N GLN A 100 -13.20 -0.67 -15.52
CA GLN A 100 -13.21 0.57 -16.28
C GLN A 100 -14.63 1.15 -16.34
N ASP A 101 -15.06 1.85 -15.28
CA ASP A 101 -16.25 2.69 -15.30
C ASP A 101 -15.86 4.00 -15.99
N LYS A 102 -15.93 3.93 -17.32
CA LYS A 102 -16.39 4.97 -18.24
C LYS A 102 -16.55 6.36 -17.57
N ALA A 103 -15.56 7.24 -17.74
CA ALA A 103 -15.85 8.67 -17.72
C ALA A 103 -16.42 9.00 -19.11
N VAL A 104 -17.70 9.36 -19.09
CA VAL A 104 -18.57 9.81 -20.17
C VAL A 104 -18.00 11.01 -20.93
#